data_AF-A0A4Q7UMH7-F1
#
_entry.id   AF-A0A4Q7UMH7-F1
#
_cell.length_a   1.000
_cell.length_b   1.000
_cell.length_c   1.000
_cell.angle_alpha   90.00
_cell.angle_beta   90.00
_cell.angle_gamma   90.00
#
_symmetry.space_group_name_H-M   'P 1'
#
loop_
_entity.id
_entity.type
_entity.pdbx_description
1 polymer ?
#
loop_
_entity_poly.entity_id
_entity_poly.type
_entity_poly.pdbx_seq_one_letter_code
_entity_poly.pdbx_strand_id
1 'polypeptide(L)'
;MRYARPLGLLLSAAAVVLWAYGMTWWQPLTEPLGPWSETLPGNNTYWARDLRFMAIMAVPLGLVLAGRGQLRWGGPAVVLGGCWVAADLAIDRADPIGVDATVLLAVAGCGVLGVFAAVLLWWERRRPRTGEPGTAPAADRRVLTGTACVAGVLTLVAAAIESPTDREPELNQGALLTAALLVVLTVVAAVAAAPARTWARVGLAAGLTVVALLGVGLVRAAEPGTRLLPEAALGAVLLTGVTLLAWDWPGGRPIWWHHALAALLALVGPMVFLVATALPMLVLPVGATFTALAGNSPIHAADSDLLFSLAGLLAGLGMAVLLARPSVDDRRQLR
;
A
#
# COMPACT_ATOMS: atom_id res chain seq x y z
N MET A 1 15.97 -12.82 3.95
CA MET A 1 15.06 -13.53 3.02
C MET A 1 14.24 -14.68 3.64
N ARG A 2 14.73 -15.45 4.63
CA ARG A 2 13.96 -16.60 5.18
C ARG A 2 12.54 -16.22 5.67
N TYR A 3 12.40 -15.05 6.29
CA TYR A 3 11.12 -14.56 6.84
C TYR A 3 10.22 -13.79 5.86
N ALA A 4 10.72 -13.40 4.68
CA ALA A 4 9.93 -12.60 3.73
C ALA A 4 8.66 -13.33 3.27
N ARG A 5 8.75 -14.67 3.12
CA ARG A 5 7.61 -15.51 2.75
C ARG A 5 6.49 -15.55 3.79
N PRO A 6 6.74 -16.05 5.02
CA PRO A 6 5.68 -16.09 6.02
C PRO A 6 5.15 -14.70 6.37
N LEU A 7 6.01 -13.68 6.41
CA LEU A 7 5.56 -12.30 6.66
C LEU A 7 4.71 -11.75 5.52
N GLY A 8 5.10 -11.96 4.26
CA GLY A 8 4.30 -11.52 3.11
C GLY A 8 2.92 -12.16 3.10
N LEU A 9 2.82 -13.47 3.35
CA LEU A 9 1.54 -14.17 3.44
C LEU A 9 0.69 -13.70 4.62
N LEU A 10 1.31 -13.48 5.79
CA LEU A 10 0.62 -12.96 6.97
C LEU A 10 0.06 -11.55 6.72
N LEU A 11 0.84 -10.67 6.10
CA LEU A 11 0.42 -9.32 5.78
C LEU A 11 -0.69 -9.31 4.72
N SER A 12 -0.62 -10.19 3.70
CA SER A 12 -1.72 -10.37 2.75
C SER A 12 -3.00 -10.88 3.43
N ALA A 13 -2.88 -11.80 4.40
CA ALA A 13 -4.04 -12.30 5.15
C ALA A 13 -4.64 -11.20 6.05
N ALA A 14 -3.79 -10.42 6.74
CA ALA A 14 -4.23 -9.26 7.51
C ALA A 14 -4.95 -8.23 6.63
N ALA A 15 -4.45 -7.99 5.42
CA ALA A 15 -5.07 -7.13 4.44
C ALA A 15 -6.47 -7.63 4.00
N VAL A 16 -6.62 -8.95 3.79
CA VAL A 16 -7.93 -9.55 3.49
C VAL A 16 -8.92 -9.37 4.65
N VAL A 17 -8.49 -9.59 5.89
CA VAL A 17 -9.34 -9.37 7.08
C VAL A 17 -9.74 -7.91 7.18
N LEU A 18 -8.81 -6.99 6.95
CA LEU A 18 -9.07 -5.55 6.98
C LEU A 18 -10.04 -5.13 5.89
N TRP A 19 -9.91 -5.69 4.68
CA TRP A 19 -10.85 -5.49 3.58
C TRP A 19 -12.27 -5.99 3.95
N ALA A 20 -12.39 -7.20 4.51
CA ALA A 20 -13.67 -7.75 4.92
C ALA A 20 -14.35 -6.92 6.02
N TYR A 21 -13.57 -6.44 7.00
CA TYR A 21 -14.05 -5.54 8.04
C TYR A 21 -14.47 -4.18 7.45
N GLY A 22 -13.70 -3.64 6.51
CA GLY A 22 -14.06 -2.42 5.80
C GLY A 22 -15.37 -2.54 5.02
N MET A 23 -15.59 -3.67 4.34
CA MET A 23 -16.82 -3.96 3.59
C MET A 23 -18.05 -4.02 4.49
N THR A 24 -17.92 -4.68 5.65
CA THR A 24 -19.09 -5.07 6.46
C THR A 24 -19.36 -4.17 7.66
N TRP A 25 -18.40 -3.30 8.00
CA TRP A 25 -18.48 -2.43 9.18
C TRP A 25 -18.23 -0.96 8.81
N TRP A 26 -17.10 -0.64 8.19
CA TRP A 26 -16.79 0.77 7.89
C TRP A 26 -17.70 1.35 6.84
N GLN A 27 -17.93 0.63 5.75
CA GLN A 27 -18.74 1.13 4.66
C GLN A 27 -20.21 1.37 5.08
N PRO A 28 -20.91 0.43 5.76
CA PRO A 28 -22.28 0.69 6.22
C PRO A 28 -22.40 1.86 7.19
N LEU A 29 -21.33 2.19 7.94
CA LEU A 29 -21.29 3.35 8.83
C LEU A 29 -21.14 4.68 8.08
N THR A 30 -20.45 4.67 6.94
CA THR A 30 -20.22 5.88 6.13
C THR A 30 -21.21 6.05 4.97
N GLU A 31 -21.89 4.97 4.59
CA GLU A 31 -22.86 4.88 3.49
C GLU A 31 -24.12 4.11 3.96
N PRO A 32 -24.90 4.60 4.95
CA PRO A 32 -26.04 3.85 5.48
C PRO A 32 -27.15 3.65 4.42
N LEU A 33 -27.64 2.41 4.32
CA LEU A 33 -28.69 1.89 3.44
C LEU A 33 -29.81 2.90 3.06
N GLY A 34 -29.93 3.17 1.75
CA GLY A 34 -30.93 4.06 1.14
C GLY A 34 -30.26 5.03 0.15
N PRO A 35 -31.00 5.81 -0.68
CA PRO A 35 -30.37 6.74 -1.63
C PRO A 35 -29.79 7.96 -0.87
N TRP A 36 -28.72 7.74 -0.12
CA TRP A 36 -28.09 8.70 0.77
C TRP A 36 -27.46 9.87 -0.01
N SER A 37 -27.07 9.59 -1.25
CA SER A 37 -26.64 10.61 -2.22
C SER A 37 -27.67 11.72 -2.44
N GLU A 38 -28.95 11.45 -2.17
CA GLU A 38 -30.02 12.46 -2.30
C GLU A 38 -30.22 13.27 -1.00
N THR A 39 -29.87 12.72 0.17
CA THR A 39 -30.13 13.36 1.48
C THR A 39 -28.93 14.09 2.08
N LEU A 40 -27.70 13.71 1.73
CA LEU A 40 -26.47 14.38 2.19
C LEU A 40 -25.49 14.54 1.01
N PRO A 41 -25.68 15.56 0.16
CA PRO A 41 -24.72 15.93 -0.87
C PRO A 41 -23.52 16.55 -0.18
N GLY A 42 -22.56 15.71 0.21
CA GLY A 42 -21.34 16.15 0.87
C GLY A 42 -20.14 15.39 0.34
N ASN A 43 -19.10 16.16 0.00
CA ASN A 43 -17.72 15.75 -0.15
C ASN A 43 -17.43 14.60 0.83
N ASN A 44 -16.89 13.48 0.35
CA ASN A 44 -16.21 12.44 1.15
C ASN A 44 -16.96 11.12 1.50
N THR A 45 -18.17 10.84 1.00
CA THR A 45 -18.92 9.60 1.30
C THR A 45 -18.18 8.28 0.98
N TYR A 46 -17.16 8.30 0.11
CA TYR A 46 -16.47 7.09 -0.38
C TYR A 46 -15.10 6.81 0.26
N TRP A 47 -14.77 7.46 1.38
CA TRP A 47 -13.48 7.25 2.06
C TRP A 47 -13.29 5.85 2.64
N ALA A 48 -14.36 5.18 3.07
CA ALA A 48 -14.30 3.76 3.44
C ALA A 48 -13.89 2.87 2.25
N ARG A 49 -14.33 3.21 1.04
CA ARG A 49 -13.93 2.52 -0.19
C ARG A 49 -12.44 2.66 -0.47
N ASP A 50 -11.86 3.83 -0.29
CA ASP A 50 -10.41 4.01 -0.46
C ASP A 50 -9.59 3.16 0.54
N LEU A 51 -10.02 3.07 1.80
CA LEU A 51 -9.38 2.18 2.77
C LEU A 51 -9.49 0.71 2.36
N ARG A 52 -10.67 0.27 1.90
CA ARG A 52 -10.87 -1.08 1.34
C ARG A 52 -9.95 -1.34 0.17
N PHE A 53 -9.85 -0.40 -0.78
CA PHE A 53 -9.00 -0.54 -1.96
C PHE A 53 -7.52 -0.59 -1.61
N MET A 54 -7.07 0.20 -0.62
CA MET A 54 -5.69 0.10 -0.13
C MET A 54 -5.41 -1.23 0.57
N ALA A 55 -6.38 -1.77 1.32
CA ALA A 55 -6.28 -3.13 1.86
C ALA A 55 -6.19 -4.16 0.72
N ILE A 56 -7.01 -4.04 -0.33
CA ILE A 56 -6.93 -4.89 -1.52
C ILE A 56 -5.55 -4.78 -2.17
N MET A 57 -4.98 -3.57 -2.31
CA MET A 57 -3.64 -3.35 -2.87
C MET A 57 -2.52 -3.93 -1.98
N ALA A 58 -2.71 -4.00 -0.66
CA ALA A 58 -1.76 -4.63 0.24
C ALA A 58 -1.66 -6.15 0.03
N VAL A 59 -2.73 -6.81 -0.45
CA VAL A 59 -2.74 -8.25 -0.76
C VAL A 59 -1.67 -8.62 -1.81
N PRO A 60 -1.66 -8.07 -3.04
CA PRO A 60 -0.66 -8.39 -4.05
C PRO A 60 0.75 -7.92 -3.65
N LEU A 61 0.88 -6.80 -2.93
CA LEU A 61 2.18 -6.34 -2.42
C LEU A 61 2.77 -7.35 -1.42
N GLY A 62 1.94 -7.89 -0.51
CA GLY A 62 2.32 -8.98 0.40
C GLY A 62 2.67 -10.27 -0.33
N LEU A 63 1.99 -10.60 -1.43
CA LEU A 63 2.33 -11.75 -2.29
C LEU A 63 3.65 -11.56 -3.04
N VAL A 64 3.93 -10.36 -3.55
CA VAL A 64 5.22 -10.01 -4.16
C VAL A 64 6.35 -10.17 -3.13
N LEU A 65 6.12 -9.69 -1.90
CA LEU A 65 7.03 -9.91 -0.77
C LEU A 65 7.19 -11.41 -0.46
N ALA A 66 6.10 -12.19 -0.49
CA ALA A 66 6.14 -13.62 -0.22
C ALA A 66 6.92 -14.42 -1.29
N GLY A 67 6.80 -13.97 -2.54
CA GLY A 67 7.58 -14.37 -3.69
C GLY A 67 9.01 -13.83 -3.72
N ARG A 68 9.40 -12.99 -2.75
CA ARG A 68 10.72 -12.37 -2.63
C ARG A 68 11.09 -11.50 -3.84
N GLY A 69 10.10 -10.86 -4.46
CA GLY A 69 10.31 -10.00 -5.64
C GLY A 69 10.39 -10.76 -6.97
N GLN A 70 10.28 -12.09 -6.97
CA GLN A 70 10.31 -12.87 -8.20
C GLN A 70 9.15 -12.50 -9.13
N LEU A 71 9.45 -12.22 -10.39
CA LEU A 71 8.45 -11.88 -11.43
C LEU A 71 7.32 -12.90 -11.55
N ARG A 72 7.61 -14.18 -11.27
CA ARG A 72 6.63 -15.28 -11.29
C ARG A 72 5.50 -15.12 -10.26
N TRP A 73 5.75 -14.40 -9.18
CA TRP A 73 4.74 -14.06 -8.19
C TRP A 73 4.06 -12.74 -8.54
N GLY A 74 4.80 -11.78 -9.11
CA GLY A 74 4.31 -10.44 -9.41
C GLY A 74 3.13 -10.41 -10.39
N GLY A 75 3.26 -11.01 -11.57
CA GLY A 75 2.19 -11.03 -12.56
C GLY A 75 0.88 -11.64 -12.02
N PRO A 76 0.90 -12.88 -11.50
CA PRO A 76 -0.26 -13.49 -10.89
C PRO A 76 -0.83 -12.69 -9.70
N ALA A 77 0.02 -12.11 -8.84
CA ALA A 77 -0.45 -11.29 -7.73
C ALA A 77 -1.25 -10.08 -8.22
N VAL A 78 -0.78 -9.38 -9.24
CA VAL A 78 -1.51 -8.25 -9.85
C VAL A 78 -2.86 -8.70 -10.42
N VAL A 79 -2.91 -9.84 -11.10
CA VAL A 79 -4.17 -10.41 -11.60
C VAL A 79 -5.13 -10.72 -10.44
N LEU A 80 -4.65 -11.34 -9.36
CA LEU A 80 -5.46 -11.60 -8.17
C LEU A 80 -6.00 -10.29 -7.57
N GLY A 81 -5.18 -9.25 -7.47
CA GLY A 81 -5.61 -7.93 -7.01
C GLY A 81 -6.72 -7.33 -7.88
N GLY A 82 -6.59 -7.42 -9.21
CA GLY A 82 -7.64 -6.98 -10.14
C GLY A 82 -8.94 -7.77 -10.01
N CYS A 83 -8.86 -9.10 -9.88
CA CYS A 83 -10.02 -9.95 -9.57
C CYS A 83 -10.65 -9.59 -8.23
N TRP A 84 -9.85 -9.18 -7.24
CA TRP A 84 -10.34 -8.78 -5.92
C TRP A 84 -11.08 -7.45 -5.96
N VAL A 85 -10.63 -6.48 -6.75
CA VAL A 85 -11.36 -5.23 -6.99
C VAL A 85 -12.71 -5.51 -7.65
N ALA A 86 -12.75 -6.41 -8.65
CA ALA A 86 -14.01 -6.81 -9.27
C ALA A 86 -14.95 -7.53 -8.28
N ALA A 87 -14.40 -8.39 -7.42
CA ALA A 87 -15.17 -9.06 -6.38
C ALA A 87 -15.69 -8.07 -5.33
N ASP A 88 -14.88 -7.10 -4.92
CA ASP A 88 -15.28 -6.02 -4.02
C ASP A 88 -16.49 -5.27 -4.58
N LEU A 89 -16.45 -4.79 -5.81
CA LEU A 89 -17.59 -4.10 -6.44
C LEU A 89 -18.86 -4.96 -6.54
N ALA A 90 -18.70 -6.27 -6.80
CA ALA A 90 -19.82 -7.18 -6.88
C ALA A 90 -20.44 -7.48 -5.51
N ILE A 91 -19.61 -7.57 -4.47
CA ILE A 91 -20.05 -7.81 -3.09
C ILE A 91 -20.65 -6.53 -2.50
N ASP A 92 -20.09 -5.37 -2.82
CA ASP A 92 -20.58 -4.05 -2.40
C ASP A 92 -22.08 -3.88 -2.77
N ARG A 93 -22.47 -4.32 -3.98
CA ARG A 93 -23.88 -4.35 -4.42
C ARG A 93 -24.81 -5.21 -3.57
N ALA A 94 -24.28 -6.25 -2.92
CA ALA A 94 -25.07 -7.12 -2.06
C ALA A 94 -25.24 -6.53 -0.65
N ASP A 95 -24.54 -5.42 -0.36
CA ASP A 95 -24.49 -4.71 0.92
C ASP A 95 -24.45 -5.63 2.15
N PRO A 96 -23.38 -6.43 2.29
CA PRO A 96 -23.25 -7.34 3.42
C PRO A 96 -22.95 -6.56 4.71
N ILE A 97 -23.82 -6.70 5.71
CA ILE A 97 -23.65 -6.07 7.02
C ILE A 97 -23.57 -7.16 8.10
N GLY A 98 -22.79 -6.92 9.14
CA GLY A 98 -22.80 -7.77 10.33
C GLY A 98 -21.56 -8.68 10.45
N VAL A 99 -21.36 -9.19 11.67
CA VAL A 99 -20.20 -10.01 12.04
C VAL A 99 -20.13 -11.29 11.22
N ASP A 100 -21.28 -11.92 10.96
CA ASP A 100 -21.36 -13.17 10.19
C ASP A 100 -20.85 -12.97 8.77
N ALA A 101 -21.21 -11.86 8.13
CA ALA A 101 -20.70 -11.49 6.82
C ALA A 101 -19.20 -11.20 6.86
N THR A 102 -18.72 -10.50 7.89
CA THR A 102 -17.28 -10.23 8.08
C THR A 102 -16.50 -11.54 8.14
N VAL A 103 -16.94 -12.48 8.98
CA VAL A 103 -16.28 -13.78 9.16
C VAL A 103 -16.30 -14.58 7.87
N LEU A 104 -17.44 -14.63 7.17
CA LEU A 104 -17.57 -15.37 5.92
C LEU A 104 -16.63 -14.80 4.84
N LEU A 105 -16.61 -13.48 4.65
CA LEU A 105 -15.72 -12.82 3.69
C LEU A 105 -14.24 -12.99 4.05
N ALA A 106 -13.88 -12.87 5.33
CA ALA A 106 -12.52 -13.05 5.80
C ALA A 106 -12.04 -14.50 5.59
N VAL A 107 -12.85 -15.49 5.94
CA VAL A 107 -12.54 -16.93 5.76
C VAL A 107 -12.44 -17.28 4.28
N ALA A 108 -13.42 -16.87 3.47
CA ALA A 108 -13.42 -17.12 2.03
C ALA A 108 -12.22 -16.46 1.35
N GLY A 109 -11.95 -15.19 1.66
CA GLY A 109 -10.79 -14.47 1.15
C GLY A 109 -9.47 -15.11 1.55
N CYS A 110 -9.29 -15.47 2.83
CA CYS A 110 -8.08 -16.17 3.28
C CYS A 110 -7.94 -17.54 2.62
N GLY A 111 -9.05 -18.24 2.37
CA GLY A 111 -9.09 -19.48 1.60
C GLY A 111 -8.59 -19.30 0.17
N VAL A 112 -9.11 -18.30 -0.56
CA VAL A 112 -8.66 -17.97 -1.92
C VAL A 112 -7.16 -17.61 -1.93
N LEU A 113 -6.72 -16.76 -1.00
CA LEU A 113 -5.31 -16.40 -0.85
C LEU A 113 -4.43 -17.63 -0.59
N GLY A 114 -4.86 -18.54 0.30
CA GLY A 114 -4.16 -19.76 0.64
C GLY A 114 -4.03 -20.73 -0.54
N VAL A 115 -5.12 -20.97 -1.27
CA VAL A 115 -5.13 -21.78 -2.50
C VAL A 115 -4.19 -21.17 -3.54
N PHE A 116 -4.30 -19.85 -3.76
CA PHE A 116 -3.46 -19.14 -4.72
C PHE A 116 -1.97 -19.24 -4.37
N ALA A 117 -1.62 -18.98 -3.12
CA ALA A 117 -0.25 -19.12 -2.62
C ALA A 117 0.26 -20.57 -2.76
N ALA A 118 -0.57 -21.57 -2.49
CA ALA A 118 -0.22 -22.98 -2.66
C ALA A 118 0.10 -23.33 -4.12
N VAL A 119 -0.70 -22.83 -5.07
CA VAL A 119 -0.47 -23.00 -6.51
C VAL A 119 0.86 -22.37 -6.93
N LEU A 120 1.13 -21.12 -6.51
CA LEU A 120 2.40 -20.45 -6.82
C LEU A 120 3.61 -21.19 -6.23
N LEU A 121 3.49 -21.69 -5.01
CA LEU A 121 4.53 -22.50 -4.37
C LEU A 121 4.77 -23.82 -5.09
N TRP A 122 3.70 -24.47 -5.54
CA TRP A 122 3.78 -25.71 -6.31
C TRP A 122 4.46 -25.47 -7.68
N TRP A 123 4.12 -24.38 -8.37
CA TRP A 123 4.81 -23.96 -9.60
C TRP A 123 6.29 -23.64 -9.37
N GLU A 124 6.63 -22.98 -8.25
CA GLU A 124 8.03 -22.70 -7.91
C GLU A 124 8.84 -23.99 -7.72
N ARG A 125 8.27 -25.01 -7.07
CA ARG A 125 8.95 -26.31 -6.84
C ARG A 125 9.20 -27.11 -8.13
N ARG A 126 8.35 -26.96 -9.14
CA ARG A 126 8.42 -27.74 -10.39
C ARG A 126 9.47 -27.28 -11.39
N ARG A 127 10.09 -26.11 -11.19
CA ARG A 127 11.09 -25.57 -12.12
C ARG A 127 12.48 -25.59 -11.48
N PRO A 128 13.51 -26.11 -12.17
CA PRO A 128 14.88 -26.05 -11.67
C PRO A 128 15.29 -24.61 -11.36
N ARG A 129 15.95 -24.40 -10.20
CA ARG A 129 16.63 -23.13 -9.92
C ARG A 129 17.87 -23.05 -10.81
N THR A 130 17.87 -22.15 -11.78
CA THR A 130 19.01 -21.90 -12.67
C THR A 130 19.95 -20.80 -12.14
N GLY A 131 20.06 -20.61 -10.82
CA GLY A 131 20.85 -19.52 -10.23
C GLY A 131 21.63 -19.95 -9.00
N GLU A 132 22.77 -19.29 -8.77
CA GLU A 132 23.63 -19.54 -7.61
C GLU A 132 22.88 -19.32 -6.29
N PRO A 133 23.08 -20.19 -5.28
CA PRO A 133 22.50 -20.01 -3.96
C PRO A 133 23.19 -18.87 -3.20
N GLY A 134 22.48 -17.78 -2.91
CA GLY A 134 22.92 -16.82 -1.87
C GLY A 134 22.67 -15.35 -2.16
N THR A 135 22.56 -14.96 -3.42
CA THR A 135 22.30 -13.57 -3.83
C THR A 135 20.93 -13.47 -4.52
N ALA A 136 20.05 -12.60 -4.00
CA ALA A 136 18.85 -12.27 -4.76
C ALA A 136 19.28 -11.51 -6.02
N PRO A 137 18.79 -11.88 -7.21
CA PRO A 137 19.01 -11.10 -8.41
C PRO A 137 18.70 -9.62 -8.17
N ALA A 138 19.49 -8.72 -8.75
CA ALA A 138 19.27 -7.28 -8.62
C ALA A 138 17.83 -6.89 -9.01
N ALA A 139 17.24 -7.58 -9.99
CA ALA A 139 15.85 -7.40 -10.40
C ALA A 139 14.85 -7.67 -9.25
N ASP A 140 15.00 -8.76 -8.51
CA ASP A 140 14.11 -9.10 -7.38
C ASP A 140 14.19 -8.05 -6.28
N ARG A 141 15.39 -7.54 -5.99
CA ARG A 141 15.61 -6.44 -5.02
C ARG A 141 14.94 -5.15 -5.49
N ARG A 142 15.01 -4.83 -6.78
CA ARG A 142 14.32 -3.66 -7.37
C ARG A 142 12.81 -3.78 -7.19
N VAL A 143 12.23 -4.94 -7.48
CA VAL A 143 10.80 -5.20 -7.28
C VAL A 143 10.42 -5.01 -5.81
N LEU A 144 11.15 -5.60 -4.86
CA LEU A 144 10.87 -5.43 -3.43
C LEU A 144 11.02 -3.98 -2.95
N THR A 145 12.01 -3.25 -3.46
CA THR A 145 12.16 -1.81 -3.16
C THR A 145 10.98 -1.02 -3.73
N GLY A 146 10.53 -1.37 -4.94
CA GLY A 146 9.35 -0.77 -5.55
C GLY A 146 8.08 -1.06 -4.75
N THR A 147 7.88 -2.30 -4.30
CA THR A 147 6.81 -2.69 -3.37
C THR A 147 6.83 -1.85 -2.10
N ALA A 148 8.01 -1.61 -1.52
CA ALA A 148 8.16 -0.75 -0.35
C ALA A 148 7.79 0.71 -0.65
N CYS A 149 8.16 1.23 -1.82
CA CYS A 149 7.79 2.60 -2.23
C CYS A 149 6.28 2.74 -2.41
N VAL A 150 5.62 1.77 -3.05
CA VAL A 150 4.16 1.77 -3.22
C VAL A 150 3.46 1.73 -1.88
N ALA A 151 3.82 0.78 -1.00
CA ALA A 151 3.23 0.70 0.33
C ALA A 151 3.50 1.97 1.16
N GLY A 152 4.68 2.57 1.01
CA GLY A 152 5.06 3.80 1.71
C GLY A 152 4.21 5.00 1.29
N VAL A 153 3.93 5.16 0.00
CA VAL A 153 3.05 6.22 -0.50
C VAL A 153 1.59 5.96 -0.13
N LEU A 154 1.11 4.71 -0.25
CA LEU A 154 -0.24 4.35 0.20
C LEU A 154 -0.43 4.59 1.71
N THR A 155 0.64 4.50 2.51
CA THR A 155 0.59 4.86 3.94
C THR A 155 0.22 6.34 4.13
N LEU A 156 0.74 7.23 3.28
CA LEU A 156 0.44 8.66 3.34
C LEU A 156 -1.03 8.90 3.03
N VAL A 157 -1.52 8.29 1.95
CA VAL A 157 -2.94 8.35 1.56
C VAL A 157 -3.83 7.83 2.70
N ALA A 158 -3.51 6.66 3.28
CA ALA A 158 -4.26 6.11 4.40
C ALA A 158 -4.24 7.01 5.64
N ALA A 159 -3.12 7.67 5.93
CA ALA A 159 -3.03 8.61 7.06
C ALA A 159 -3.78 9.93 6.79
N ALA A 160 -3.91 10.33 5.52
CA ALA A 160 -4.60 11.53 5.11
C ALA A 160 -6.13 11.37 5.03
N ILE A 161 -6.64 10.14 4.83
CA ILE A 161 -8.09 9.87 4.81
C ILE A 161 -8.74 10.27 6.12
N GLU A 162 -9.77 11.09 6.05
CA GLU A 162 -10.49 11.64 7.21
C GLU A 162 -11.85 10.99 7.40
N SER A 163 -12.66 11.55 8.29
CA SER A 163 -14.09 11.26 8.41
C SER A 163 -14.88 12.40 7.75
N PRO A 164 -15.83 12.12 6.84
CA PRO A 164 -16.50 13.15 6.03
C PRO A 164 -17.18 14.23 6.87
N THR A 165 -17.70 13.82 8.03
CA THR A 165 -18.52 14.66 8.90
C THR A 165 -17.93 14.80 10.30
N ASP A 166 -16.73 14.26 10.54
CA ASP A 166 -16.11 14.06 11.86
C ASP A 166 -16.96 13.25 12.85
N ARG A 167 -18.00 12.53 12.37
CA ARG A 167 -18.91 11.73 13.20
C ARG A 167 -18.67 10.24 13.11
N GLU A 168 -17.73 9.79 12.28
CA GLU A 168 -17.42 8.38 12.05
C GLU A 168 -16.06 8.00 12.67
N PRO A 169 -15.93 7.90 14.02
CA PRO A 169 -14.67 7.60 14.68
C PRO A 169 -14.08 6.25 14.28
N GLU A 170 -14.89 5.32 13.80
CA GLU A 170 -14.47 4.01 13.29
C GLU A 170 -13.63 4.14 12.01
N LEU A 171 -13.92 5.13 11.17
CA LEU A 171 -13.13 5.39 9.96
C LEU A 171 -11.74 5.89 10.32
N ASN A 172 -11.62 6.66 11.41
CA ASN A 172 -10.33 7.08 11.95
C ASN A 172 -9.48 5.89 12.41
N GLN A 173 -10.12 4.88 13.02
CA GLN A 173 -9.45 3.63 13.39
C GLN A 173 -9.07 2.82 12.14
N GLY A 174 -9.92 2.79 11.13
CA GLY A 174 -9.63 2.10 9.87
C GLY A 174 -8.46 2.70 9.10
N ALA A 175 -8.38 4.02 9.05
CA ALA A 175 -7.24 4.76 8.51
C ALA A 175 -5.94 4.39 9.24
N LEU A 176 -5.97 4.39 10.58
CA LEU A 176 -4.81 4.01 11.41
C LEU A 176 -4.38 2.57 11.18
N LEU A 177 -5.31 1.61 11.16
CA LEU A 177 -5.00 0.19 10.94
C LEU A 177 -4.45 -0.06 9.53
N THR A 178 -5.04 0.58 8.52
CA THR A 178 -4.58 0.48 7.12
C THR A 178 -3.20 1.08 6.96
N ALA A 179 -2.96 2.28 7.50
CA ALA A 179 -1.65 2.91 7.50
C ALA A 179 -0.60 2.07 8.24
N ALA A 180 -0.94 1.52 9.42
CA ALA A 180 -0.03 0.66 10.18
C ALA A 180 0.35 -0.61 9.43
N LEU A 181 -0.61 -1.28 8.79
CA LEU A 181 -0.36 -2.43 7.92
C LEU A 181 0.61 -2.07 6.78
N LEU A 182 0.38 -0.94 6.13
CA LEU A 182 1.22 -0.45 5.02
C LEU A 182 2.62 -0.03 5.47
N VAL A 183 2.78 0.55 6.68
CA VAL A 183 4.09 0.81 7.30
C VAL A 183 4.85 -0.50 7.48
N VAL A 184 4.22 -1.52 8.08
CA VAL A 184 4.87 -2.82 8.30
C VAL A 184 5.26 -3.45 6.96
N LEU A 185 4.38 -3.41 5.97
CA LEU A 185 4.65 -3.92 4.63
C LEU A 185 5.83 -3.18 3.96
N THR A 186 5.86 -1.85 4.08
CA THR A 186 6.95 -0.99 3.59
C THR A 186 8.30 -1.41 4.18
N VAL A 187 8.38 -1.50 5.50
CA VAL A 187 9.63 -1.81 6.21
C VAL A 187 10.07 -3.24 5.92
N VAL A 188 9.16 -4.21 5.96
CA VAL A 188 9.49 -5.61 5.69
C VAL A 188 9.95 -5.81 4.25
N ALA A 189 9.31 -5.15 3.27
CA ALA A 189 9.73 -5.18 1.87
C ALA A 189 11.11 -4.54 1.67
N ALA A 190 11.39 -3.39 2.31
CA ALA A 190 12.70 -2.74 2.24
C ALA A 190 13.80 -3.61 2.88
N VAL A 191 13.54 -4.22 4.03
CA VAL A 191 14.48 -5.17 4.67
C VAL A 191 14.67 -6.42 3.83
N ALA A 192 13.62 -6.91 3.15
CA ALA A 192 13.73 -8.05 2.24
C ALA A 192 14.55 -7.72 0.99
N ALA A 193 14.54 -6.46 0.55
CA ALA A 193 15.34 -5.95 -0.56
C ALA A 193 16.82 -5.71 -0.20
N ALA A 194 17.16 -5.68 1.09
CA ALA A 194 18.53 -5.47 1.56
C ALA A 194 19.51 -6.54 1.02
N PRO A 195 20.75 -6.17 0.63
CA PRO A 195 21.76 -7.11 0.15
C PRO A 195 22.24 -8.06 1.25
N ALA A 196 22.27 -7.59 2.50
CA ALA A 196 22.69 -8.36 3.66
C ALA A 196 21.87 -7.96 4.89
N ARG A 197 21.59 -8.94 5.75
CA ARG A 197 20.96 -8.69 7.05
C ARG A 197 22.03 -8.43 8.10
N THR A 198 22.19 -7.18 8.49
CA THR A 198 23.06 -6.78 9.61
C THR A 198 22.22 -6.35 10.80
N TRP A 199 22.78 -6.44 12.02
CA TRP A 199 22.13 -5.94 13.23
C TRP A 199 21.77 -4.46 13.14
N ALA A 200 22.64 -3.65 12.52
CA ALA A 200 22.38 -2.24 12.26
C ALA A 200 21.10 -2.02 11.42
N ARG A 201 20.88 -2.81 10.36
CA ARG A 201 19.66 -2.72 9.54
C ARG A 201 18.41 -3.21 10.28
N VAL A 202 18.56 -4.20 11.15
CA VAL A 202 17.44 -4.66 12.01
C VAL A 202 17.06 -3.56 13.01
N GLY A 203 18.03 -2.94 13.67
CA GLY A 203 17.78 -1.81 14.58
C GLY A 203 17.17 -0.62 13.85
N LEU A 204 17.67 -0.29 12.66
CA LEU A 204 17.12 0.77 11.82
C LEU A 204 15.68 0.47 11.39
N ALA A 205 15.37 -0.77 11.01
CA ALA A 205 14.01 -1.17 10.63
C ALA A 205 13.04 -1.06 11.80
N ALA A 206 13.45 -1.47 13.01
CA ALA A 206 12.65 -1.33 14.22
C ALA A 206 12.41 0.15 14.55
N GLY A 207 13.46 0.97 14.54
CA GLY A 207 13.36 2.41 14.76
C GLY A 207 12.48 3.10 13.73
N LEU A 208 12.65 2.79 12.44
CA LEU A 208 11.84 3.33 11.36
C LEU A 208 10.35 2.96 11.52
N THR A 209 10.06 1.71 11.91
CA THR A 209 8.69 1.27 12.15
C THR A 209 8.04 2.10 13.26
N VAL A 210 8.72 2.25 14.41
CA VAL A 210 8.21 3.04 15.53
C VAL A 210 8.00 4.50 15.13
N VAL A 211 9.01 5.13 14.51
CA VAL A 211 8.92 6.54 14.08
C VAL A 211 7.81 6.75 13.05
N ALA A 212 7.65 5.84 12.09
CA ALA A 212 6.60 5.92 11.09
C ALA A 212 5.20 5.77 11.70
N LEU A 213 5.00 4.83 12.63
CA LEU A 213 3.72 4.67 13.33
C LEU A 213 3.37 5.90 14.19
N LEU A 214 4.36 6.48 14.87
CA LEU A 214 4.19 7.75 15.58
C LEU A 214 3.89 8.91 14.61
N GLY A 215 4.54 8.93 13.45
CA GLY A 215 4.30 9.90 12.39
C GLY A 215 2.89 9.80 11.82
N VAL A 216 2.39 8.59 11.60
CA VAL A 216 0.98 8.35 11.26
C VAL A 216 0.07 8.94 12.36
N GLY A 217 0.35 8.65 13.63
CA GLY A 217 -0.40 9.23 14.76
C GLY A 217 -0.37 10.77 14.76
N LEU A 218 0.78 11.38 14.45
CA LEU A 218 0.94 12.84 14.37
C LEU A 218 0.14 13.45 13.22
N VAL A 219 0.19 12.86 12.02
CA VAL A 219 -0.63 13.30 10.87
C VAL A 219 -2.11 13.29 11.26
N ARG A 220 -2.54 12.23 11.94
CA ARG A 220 -3.93 12.03 12.36
C ARG A 220 -4.36 12.94 13.52
N ALA A 221 -3.42 13.36 14.36
CA ALA A 221 -3.66 14.31 15.45
C ALA A 221 -3.71 15.77 14.96
N ALA A 222 -3.12 16.07 13.80
CA ALA A 222 -3.20 17.38 13.20
C ALA A 222 -4.59 17.65 12.59
N GLU A 223 -5.02 18.90 12.63
CA GLU A 223 -6.27 19.33 12.00
C GLU A 223 -6.19 19.12 10.48
N PRO A 224 -7.28 18.66 9.84
CA PRO A 224 -7.33 18.37 8.41
C PRO A 224 -6.58 19.31 7.47
N GLY A 225 -6.86 20.62 7.56
CA GLY A 225 -6.26 21.64 6.70
C GLY A 225 -4.75 21.89 6.92
N THR A 226 -4.16 21.27 7.95
CA THR A 226 -2.76 21.49 8.36
C THR A 226 -1.88 20.24 8.22
N ARG A 227 -2.43 19.13 7.70
CA ARG A 227 -1.76 17.83 7.65
C ARG A 227 -0.64 17.71 6.62
N LEU A 228 -0.58 18.63 5.65
CA LEU A 228 0.40 18.55 4.56
C LEU A 228 1.84 18.44 5.07
N LEU A 229 2.21 19.22 6.09
CA LEU A 229 3.57 19.21 6.63
C LEU A 229 3.91 17.89 7.36
N PRO A 230 3.13 17.42 8.35
CA PRO A 230 3.41 16.13 8.98
C PRO A 230 3.32 14.97 8.00
N GLU A 231 2.45 15.03 6.98
CA GLU A 231 2.35 14.00 5.95
C GLU A 231 3.60 13.96 5.05
N ALA A 232 4.07 15.12 4.58
CA ALA A 232 5.31 15.23 3.83
C ALA A 232 6.52 14.76 4.65
N ALA A 233 6.56 15.08 5.95
CA ALA A 233 7.59 14.59 6.86
C ALA A 233 7.55 13.05 7.02
N LEU A 234 6.35 12.47 7.17
CA LEU A 234 6.17 11.02 7.21
C LEU A 234 6.65 10.35 5.92
N GLY A 235 6.29 10.90 4.75
CA GLY A 235 6.74 10.43 3.45
C GLY A 235 8.26 10.49 3.30
N ALA A 236 8.86 11.60 3.70
CA ALA A 236 10.30 11.78 3.73
C ALA A 236 10.99 10.71 4.60
N VAL A 237 10.51 10.51 5.83
CA VAL A 237 11.08 9.52 6.76
C VAL A 237 10.95 8.10 6.21
N LEU A 238 9.75 7.70 5.77
CA LEU A 238 9.49 6.35 5.28
C LEU A 238 10.33 6.02 4.04
N LEU A 239 10.26 6.85 3.01
CA LEU A 239 10.92 6.54 1.74
C LEU A 239 12.44 6.73 1.81
N THR A 240 12.95 7.67 2.62
CA THR A 240 14.39 7.73 2.92
C THR A 240 14.82 6.47 3.68
N GLY A 241 14.02 6.05 4.66
CA GLY A 241 14.21 4.80 5.40
C GLY A 241 14.26 3.58 4.48
N VAL A 242 13.39 3.52 3.47
CA VAL A 242 13.43 2.48 2.42
C VAL A 242 14.79 2.48 1.72
N THR A 243 15.33 3.63 1.32
CA THR A 243 16.65 3.68 0.67
C THR A 243 17.77 3.23 1.61
N LEU A 244 17.76 3.67 2.87
CA LEU A 244 18.76 3.27 3.86
C LEU A 244 18.73 1.76 4.12
N LEU A 245 17.54 1.15 4.13
CA LEU A 245 17.36 -0.28 4.36
C LEU A 245 17.62 -1.14 3.12
N ALA A 246 17.26 -0.69 1.92
CA ALA A 246 17.27 -1.51 0.71
C ALA A 246 18.56 -1.37 -0.12
N TRP A 247 19.17 -0.18 -0.13
CA TRP A 247 20.34 0.10 -0.96
C TRP A 247 21.63 -0.51 -0.39
N ASP A 248 22.64 -0.61 -1.25
CA ASP A 248 23.95 -1.14 -0.90
C ASP A 248 24.75 -0.18 0.01
N TRP A 249 25.47 -0.75 0.98
CA TRP A 249 26.39 -0.02 1.87
C TRP A 249 27.82 -0.47 1.58
N PRO A 250 28.46 0.04 0.50
CA PRO A 250 29.81 -0.37 0.16
C PRO A 250 30.77 -0.02 1.31
N GLY A 251 31.58 -1.00 1.72
CA GLY A 251 32.46 -0.85 2.91
C GLY A 251 31.71 -0.83 4.25
N GLY A 252 30.45 -1.27 4.28
CA GLY A 252 29.64 -1.36 5.50
C GLY A 252 29.05 -0.02 5.97
N ARG A 253 29.21 1.06 5.20
CA ARG A 253 28.70 2.40 5.53
C ARG A 253 27.75 2.93 4.44
N PRO A 254 26.69 3.65 4.80
CA PRO A 254 25.82 4.30 3.83
C PRO A 254 26.55 5.46 3.13
N ILE A 255 26.27 5.66 1.84
CA ILE A 255 26.80 6.80 1.10
C ILE A 255 25.84 7.98 1.30
N TRP A 256 26.11 8.80 2.32
CA TRP A 256 25.16 9.81 2.81
C TRP A 256 24.61 10.77 1.76
N TRP A 257 25.40 11.19 0.76
CA TRP A 257 24.92 12.11 -0.26
C TRP A 257 23.80 11.51 -1.13
N HIS A 258 23.85 10.20 -1.42
CA HIS A 258 22.81 9.51 -2.18
C HIS A 258 21.50 9.45 -1.37
N HIS A 259 21.60 9.22 -0.06
CA HIS A 259 20.45 9.22 0.84
C HIS A 259 19.90 10.63 1.08
N ALA A 260 20.75 11.67 1.07
CA ALA A 260 20.30 13.06 1.13
C ALA A 260 19.49 13.44 -0.13
N LEU A 261 19.96 13.03 -1.32
CA LEU A 261 19.20 13.21 -2.56
C LEU A 261 17.89 12.41 -2.54
N ALA A 262 17.93 11.16 -2.07
CA ALA A 262 16.72 10.36 -1.91
C ALA A 262 15.74 11.00 -0.92
N ALA A 263 16.23 11.62 0.15
CA ALA A 263 15.41 12.34 1.11
C ALA A 263 14.74 13.57 0.51
N LEU A 264 15.45 14.33 -0.33
CA LEU A 264 14.86 15.44 -1.08
C LEU A 264 13.75 14.94 -2.03
N LEU A 265 14.01 13.85 -2.76
CA LEU A 265 13.00 13.23 -3.63
C LEU A 265 11.82 12.66 -2.81
N ALA A 266 12.07 12.09 -1.65
CA ALA A 266 11.04 11.54 -0.77
C ALA A 266 10.17 12.62 -0.12
N LEU A 267 10.71 13.82 0.11
CA LEU A 267 9.97 14.95 0.66
C LEU A 267 8.99 15.55 -0.34
N VAL A 268 9.39 15.69 -1.60
CA VAL A 268 8.61 16.40 -2.62
C VAL A 268 7.89 15.45 -3.58
N GLY A 269 8.53 14.33 -3.92
CA GLY A 269 8.08 13.39 -4.94
C GLY A 269 6.68 12.82 -4.72
N PRO A 270 6.34 12.27 -3.53
CA PRO A 270 5.01 11.73 -3.28
C PRO A 270 3.90 12.74 -3.54
N MET A 271 4.05 13.98 -3.05
CA MET A 271 3.06 15.04 -3.25
C MET A 271 2.93 15.44 -4.71
N VAL A 272 4.06 15.62 -5.42
CA VAL A 272 4.06 15.94 -6.84
C VAL A 272 3.36 14.85 -7.66
N PHE A 273 3.68 13.58 -7.42
CA PHE A 273 3.05 12.49 -8.14
C PHE A 273 1.58 12.28 -7.75
N LEU A 274 1.19 12.48 -6.50
CA LEU A 274 -0.21 12.44 -6.06
C LEU A 274 -1.02 13.51 -6.81
N VAL A 275 -0.55 14.76 -6.85
CA VAL A 275 -1.21 15.83 -7.61
C VAL A 275 -1.24 15.50 -9.11
N ALA A 276 -0.11 15.07 -9.68
CA ALA A 276 -0.02 14.74 -11.10
C ALA A 276 -0.92 13.58 -11.52
N THR A 277 -1.24 12.65 -10.61
CA THR A 277 -2.12 11.51 -10.87
C THR A 277 -3.58 11.80 -10.54
N ALA A 278 -3.86 12.65 -9.54
CA ALA A 278 -5.21 13.10 -9.20
C ALA A 278 -5.80 14.04 -10.28
N LEU A 279 -4.99 14.94 -10.86
CA LEU A 279 -5.48 15.89 -11.87
C LEU A 279 -6.13 15.22 -13.10
N PRO A 280 -5.53 14.18 -13.73
CA PRO A 280 -6.21 13.44 -14.80
C PRO A 280 -7.51 12.74 -14.34
N MET A 281 -7.60 12.31 -13.08
CA MET A 281 -8.81 11.67 -12.53
C MET A 281 -9.94 12.68 -12.27
N LEU A 282 -9.65 13.98 -12.23
CA LEU A 282 -10.71 15.01 -12.25
C LEU A 282 -11.36 15.14 -13.63
N VAL A 283 -10.63 14.80 -14.70
CA VAL A 283 -11.12 14.88 -16.08
C VAL A 283 -11.69 13.55 -16.56
N LEU A 284 -11.07 12.44 -16.14
CA LEU A 284 -11.53 11.09 -16.44
C LEU A 284 -12.42 10.60 -15.29
N PRO A 285 -13.69 10.24 -15.53
CA PRO A 285 -14.67 9.89 -14.49
C PRO A 285 -14.41 8.48 -13.91
N VAL A 286 -13.19 8.21 -13.46
CA VAL A 286 -12.77 6.91 -12.95
C VAL A 286 -13.56 6.57 -11.69
N GLY A 287 -13.51 7.42 -10.65
CA GLY A 287 -14.26 7.16 -9.40
C GLY A 287 -15.76 7.04 -9.65
N ALA A 288 -16.34 7.97 -10.44
CA ALA A 288 -17.74 7.91 -10.84
C ALA A 288 -18.13 6.59 -11.54
N THR A 289 -17.24 6.04 -12.38
CA THR A 289 -17.47 4.73 -13.01
C THR A 289 -17.47 3.61 -11.97
N PHE A 290 -16.53 3.62 -11.02
CA PHE A 290 -16.48 2.63 -9.93
C PHE A 290 -17.71 2.74 -9.02
N THR A 291 -18.13 3.96 -8.68
CA THR A 291 -19.34 4.23 -7.89
C THR A 291 -20.60 3.69 -8.59
N ALA A 292 -20.78 3.99 -9.88
CA ALA A 292 -21.89 3.45 -10.67
C ALA A 292 -21.84 1.91 -10.79
N LEU A 293 -20.64 1.34 -10.94
CA LEU A 293 -20.45 -0.11 -10.94
C LEU A 293 -20.72 -0.76 -9.58
N ALA A 294 -20.61 -0.02 -8.48
CA ALA A 294 -21.04 -0.48 -7.16
C ALA A 294 -22.57 -0.34 -6.96
N GLY A 295 -23.30 0.23 -7.92
CA GLY A 295 -24.74 0.46 -7.83
C GLY A 295 -25.13 1.77 -7.14
N ASN A 296 -24.15 2.64 -6.88
CA ASN A 296 -24.34 3.92 -6.20
C ASN A 296 -24.41 5.08 -7.19
N SER A 297 -25.11 6.16 -6.83
CA SER A 297 -25.14 7.40 -7.62
C SER A 297 -23.79 8.10 -7.54
N PRO A 298 -23.15 8.42 -8.68
CA PRO A 298 -21.91 9.19 -8.65
C PRO A 298 -22.14 10.57 -8.03
N ILE A 299 -21.13 11.08 -7.32
CA ILE A 299 -21.18 12.43 -6.75
C ILE A 299 -21.03 13.43 -7.91
N HIS A 300 -22.08 14.21 -8.16
CA HIS A 300 -22.15 15.20 -9.23
C HIS A 300 -22.52 16.58 -8.65
N ALA A 301 -21.55 17.31 -8.11
CA ALA A 301 -21.69 18.68 -7.60
C ALA A 301 -20.31 19.38 -7.53
N ALA A 302 -20.10 20.33 -6.61
CA ALA A 302 -18.82 21.00 -6.34
C ALA A 302 -17.70 20.06 -5.82
N ASP A 303 -17.97 18.74 -5.77
CA ASP A 303 -17.13 17.71 -5.18
C ASP A 303 -16.66 16.71 -6.24
N SER A 304 -15.54 16.04 -5.98
CA SER A 304 -14.89 15.14 -6.94
C SER A 304 -14.91 13.69 -6.44
N ASP A 305 -15.47 12.79 -7.24
CA ASP A 305 -15.40 11.33 -7.03
C ASP A 305 -14.00 10.83 -7.42
N LEU A 306 -13.00 11.18 -6.60
CA LEU A 306 -11.61 10.83 -6.76
C LEU A 306 -11.28 9.57 -5.98
N LEU A 307 -10.58 8.64 -6.64
CA LEU A 307 -10.09 7.42 -6.02
C LEU A 307 -8.65 7.64 -5.52
N PHE A 308 -8.51 8.16 -4.31
CA PHE A 308 -7.21 8.54 -3.74
C PHE A 308 -6.25 7.35 -3.60
N SER A 309 -6.78 6.15 -3.33
CA SER A 309 -6.03 4.90 -3.31
C SER A 309 -5.36 4.59 -4.65
N LEU A 310 -6.03 4.85 -5.79
CA LEU A 310 -5.46 4.69 -7.12
C LEU A 310 -4.40 5.75 -7.41
N ALA A 311 -4.65 7.02 -7.03
CA ALA A 311 -3.64 8.08 -7.15
C ALA A 311 -2.40 7.72 -6.32
N GLY A 312 -2.58 7.23 -5.09
CA GLY A 312 -1.51 6.74 -4.23
C GLY A 312 -0.74 5.56 -4.81
N LEU A 313 -1.43 4.60 -5.44
CA LEU A 313 -0.79 3.48 -6.14
C LEU A 313 0.11 3.97 -7.28
N LEU A 314 -0.43 4.84 -8.14
CA LEU A 314 0.32 5.39 -9.28
C LEU A 314 1.49 6.27 -8.83
N ALA A 315 1.29 7.10 -7.80
CA ALA A 315 2.34 7.90 -7.20
C ALA A 315 3.43 7.03 -6.56
N GLY A 316 3.04 5.95 -5.88
CA GLY A 316 3.93 4.92 -5.37
C GLY A 316 4.77 4.24 -6.45
N LEU A 317 4.17 3.94 -7.60
CA LEU A 317 4.88 3.42 -8.78
C LEU A 317 5.85 4.46 -9.36
N GLY A 318 5.46 5.74 -9.43
CA GLY A 318 6.35 6.84 -9.80
C GLY A 318 7.56 6.94 -8.88
N MET A 319 7.34 6.88 -7.56
CA MET A 319 8.43 6.84 -6.57
C MET A 319 9.29 5.58 -6.71
N ALA A 320 8.72 4.43 -7.05
CA ALA A 320 9.48 3.22 -7.33
C ALA A 320 10.45 3.41 -8.52
N VAL A 321 10.04 4.09 -9.60
CA VAL A 321 10.93 4.39 -10.74
C VAL A 321 12.16 5.21 -10.31
N LEU A 322 11.99 6.12 -9.36
CA LEU A 322 13.06 6.97 -8.84
C LEU A 322 13.96 6.23 -7.83
N LEU A 323 13.36 5.50 -6.88
CA LEU A 323 14.04 5.00 -5.68
C LEU A 323 14.37 3.51 -5.72
N ALA A 324 13.77 2.71 -6.60
CA ALA A 324 14.04 1.27 -6.72
C ALA A 324 15.34 0.99 -7.49
N ARG A 325 16.44 1.64 -7.10
CA ARG A 325 17.78 1.48 -7.67
C ARG A 325 18.77 1.05 -6.58
N PRO A 326 18.71 -0.22 -6.14
CA PRO A 326 19.43 -0.68 -4.96
C PRO A 326 20.96 -0.83 -5.16
N SER A 327 21.44 -0.84 -6.41
CA SER A 327 22.85 -1.05 -6.77
C SER A 327 23.56 0.25 -7.16
N VAL A 328 24.75 0.48 -6.59
CA VAL A 328 25.64 1.63 -6.92
C VAL A 328 26.51 1.35 -8.17
N ASP A 329 26.43 0.15 -8.74
CA ASP A 329 27.44 -0.37 -9.69
C ASP A 329 27.53 0.34 -11.05
N ASP A 330 26.59 1.21 -11.43
CA ASP A 330 26.60 1.82 -12.77
C ASP A 330 27.56 3.00 -12.96
N ARG A 331 28.26 3.51 -11.93
CA ARG A 331 29.10 4.72 -12.08
C ARG A 331 30.60 4.50 -12.11
N ARG A 332 31.10 3.29 -11.82
CA ARG A 332 32.53 2.99 -11.94
C ARG A 332 32.94 2.48 -13.32
N GLN A 333 31.99 2.14 -14.20
CA GLN A 333 32.28 1.82 -15.60
C GLN A 333 32.30 3.04 -16.53
N LEU A 334 31.99 4.23 -16.00
CA LEU A 334 32.02 5.51 -16.73
C LEU A 334 33.26 6.36 -16.38
N ARG A 335 34.27 5.77 -15.73
CA ARG A 335 35.56 6.40 -15.45
C ARG A 335 36.70 5.52 -15.92
#